data_AF-A0A931E9P7-F1
#
_entry.id   AF-A0A931E9P7-F1
#
_cell.length_a   1.000
_cell.length_b   1.000
_cell.length_c   1.000
_cell.angle_alpha   90.00
_cell.angle_beta   90.00
_cell.angle_gamma   90.00
#
_symmetry.space_group_name_H-M   'P 1'
#
loop_
_entity.id
_entity.type
_entity.pdbx_description
1 polymer ?
#
loop_
_entity_poly.entity_id
_entity_poly.type
_entity_poly.pdbx_seq_one_letter_code
_entity_poly.pdbx_strand_id
1 'polypeptide(L)' 'MEPTLIQIIYYPTTRGYSGYARELDGLSAEGATLEELVANIKHMLDLRVETLREIGHTKEAEELKRCRLEFLED' A
#
# COMPACT_ATOMS: atom_id res chain seq x y z
N MET A 1 12.26 -8.21 -15.40
CA MET A 1 11.02 -8.32 -14.62
C MET A 1 10.47 -6.93 -14.49
N GLU A 2 9.26 -6.70 -15.00
CA GLU A 2 8.56 -5.43 -14.80
C GLU A 2 8.12 -5.33 -13.32
N PRO A 3 8.06 -4.11 -12.76
CA PRO A 3 7.59 -3.92 -11.39
C PRO A 3 6.13 -4.34 -11.27
N THR A 4 5.80 -5.12 -10.24
CA THR A 4 4.41 -5.49 -9.95
C THR A 4 3.60 -4.23 -9.65
N LEU A 5 2.42 -4.12 -10.25
CA LEU A 5 1.49 -3.02 -10.00
C LEU A 5 0.56 -3.41 -8.85
N ILE A 6 0.40 -2.52 -7.88
CA ILE A 6 -0.59 -2.64 -6.80
C ILE A 6 -1.59 -1.52 -6.97
N GLN A 7 -2.85 -1.87 -7.17
CA GLN A 7 -3.97 -0.94 -7.28
C GLN A 7 -4.52 -0.65 -5.89
N ILE A 8 -4.49 0.62 -5.52
CA ILE A 8 -5.08 1.15 -4.31
C ILE A 8 -6.44 1.74 -4.68
N ILE A 9 -7.51 1.04 -4.33
CA ILE A 9 -8.87 1.52 -4.49
C ILE A 9 -9.18 2.42 -3.31
N TYR A 10 -9.63 3.65 -3.56
CA TYR A 10 -9.95 4.61 -2.51
C TYR A 10 -11.30 5.29 -2.74
N TYR A 11 -11.93 5.70 -1.64
CA TYR A 11 -13.22 6.39 -1.65
C TYR A 11 -13.32 7.41 -0.51
N PRO A 12 -14.10 8.48 -0.68
CA PRO A 12 -14.36 9.45 0.37
C PRO A 12 -15.18 8.84 1.52
N THR A 13 -14.92 9.28 2.74
CA THR A 13 -15.65 8.93 3.95
C THR A 13 -16.15 10.19 4.64
N THR A 14 -16.91 10.04 5.74
CA THR A 14 -17.34 11.19 6.56
C THR A 14 -16.19 11.94 7.25
N ARG A 15 -14.97 11.36 7.26
CA ARG A 15 -13.79 11.89 7.97
C ARG A 15 -12.60 12.16 7.06
N GLY A 16 -12.71 11.92 5.75
CA GLY A 16 -11.61 12.04 4.80
C GLY A 16 -11.71 10.98 3.71
N TYR A 17 -10.72 10.11 3.62
CA TYR A 17 -10.62 9.04 2.64
C TYR A 17 -10.23 7.72 3.29
N SER A 18 -10.71 6.63 2.72
CA SER A 18 -10.27 5.27 3.03
C SER A 18 -9.77 4.63 1.76
N GLY A 19 -8.78 3.75 1.86
CA GLY A 19 -8.28 3.01 0.71
C GLY A 19 -7.69 1.66 1.08
N TYR A 20 -7.74 0.74 0.13
CA TYR A 20 -7.25 -0.63 0.28
C TYR A 20 -6.59 -1.12 -1.01
N ALA A 21 -5.66 -2.06 -0.89
CA ALA A 21 -5.03 -2.69 -2.03
C ALA A 21 -5.82 -3.89 -2.52
N ARG A 22 -5.98 -4.03 -3.84
CA ARG A 22 -6.67 -5.17 -4.44
C ARG A 22 -5.81 -6.44 -4.47
N GLU A 23 -4.51 -6.28 -4.68
CA GLU A 23 -3.55 -7.38 -4.85
C GLU A 23 -2.82 -7.74 -3.56
N LEU A 24 -2.94 -6.91 -2.50
CA LEU A 24 -2.21 -7.10 -1.26
C LEU A 24 -3.15 -7.14 -0.05
N ASP A 25 -3.44 -8.36 0.39
CA ASP A 25 -4.27 -8.60 1.57
C ASP A 25 -3.73 -7.88 2.81
N GLY A 26 -4.65 -7.20 3.52
CA GLY A 26 -4.36 -6.48 4.75
C GLY A 26 -3.71 -5.11 4.56
N LEU A 27 -3.42 -4.68 3.32
CA LEU A 27 -2.97 -3.31 3.07
C LEU A 27 -4.21 -2.41 2.91
N SER A 28 -4.51 -1.67 3.97
CA SER A 28 -5.53 -0.61 3.98
C SER A 28 -5.09 0.53 4.88
N ALA A 29 -5.60 1.73 4.61
CA ALA A 29 -5.36 2.91 5.42
C ALA A 29 -6.51 3.91 5.29
N GLU A 30 -6.52 4.87 6.20
CA GLU A 30 -7.40 6.03 6.18
C GLU A 30 -6.56 7.30 6.28
N GLY A 31 -7.09 8.44 5.84
CA GLY A 31 -6.47 9.74 6.00
C GLY A 31 -7.51 10.86 5.90
N ALA A 32 -7.29 11.99 6.57
CA ALA A 32 -8.18 13.14 6.48
C ALA A 32 -8.13 13.81 5.10
N THR A 33 -7.00 13.67 4.39
CA THR A 33 -6.83 14.10 2.99
C THR A 33 -6.29 12.97 2.12
N LEU A 34 -6.33 13.12 0.80
CA LEU A 34 -5.74 12.15 -0.13
C LEU A 34 -4.24 12.01 0.07
N GLU A 35 -3.53 13.11 0.34
CA GLU A 35 -2.10 13.09 0.63
C GLU A 35 -1.79 12.26 1.88
N GLU A 36 -2.61 12.39 2.93
CA GLU A 36 -2.48 11.60 4.14
C GLU A 36 -2.75 10.12 3.90
N LEU A 37 -3.79 9.79 3.14
CA LEU A 37 -4.07 8.41 2.74
C LEU A 37 -2.88 7.80 1.98
N VAL A 38 -2.34 8.51 0.98
CA VAL A 38 -1.18 8.06 0.19
C VAL A 38 0.04 7.86 1.08
N ALA A 39 0.30 8.77 2.03
CA ALA A 39 1.40 8.65 2.97
C ALA A 39 1.25 7.42 3.88
N ASN A 40 0.03 7.19 4.39
CA ASN A 40 -0.26 6.06 5.28
C ASN A 40 -0.14 4.72 4.55
N ILE A 41 -0.61 4.62 3.30
CA ILE A 41 -0.42 3.41 2.47
C ILE A 41 1.06 3.12 2.23
N LYS A 42 1.87 4.15 1.91
CA LYS A 42 3.32 3.98 1.71
C LYS A 42 4.01 3.52 3.00
N HIS A 43 3.65 4.11 4.14
CA HIS A 43 4.20 3.71 5.43
C HIS A 43 3.87 2.25 5.76
N MET A 44 2.63 1.81 5.53
CA MET A 44 2.21 0.42 5.74
C MET A 44 2.97 -0.54 4.82
N LEU A 45 3.23 -0.16 3.57
CA LEU A 45 4.06 -0.93 2.65
C LEU A 45 5.51 -1.04 3.12
N ASP A 46 6.11 0.06 3.57
CA ASP A 46 7.49 0.06 4.08
C ASP A 46 7.61 -0.86 5.31
N LEU A 47 6.67 -0.75 6.25
CA LEU A 47 6.59 -1.64 7.43
C LEU A 47 6.46 -3.12 7.02
N ARG A 48 5.65 -3.42 5.99
CA ARG A 48 5.49 -4.77 5.46
C ARG A 48 6.79 -5.31 4.86
N VAL A 49 7.51 -4.48 4.10
CA VAL A 49 8.83 -4.81 3.54
C VAL A 49 9.84 -5.11 4.66
N GLU A 50 9.89 -4.28 5.69
CA GLU A 50 10.77 -4.49 6.85
C GLU A 50 10.42 -5.78 7.58
N THR A 51 9.14 -6.01 7.86
CA THR A 51 8.66 -7.23 8.51
C THR A 51 9.08 -8.48 7.74
N LEU A 52 8.87 -8.50 6.41
CA LEU A 52 9.26 -9.62 5.54
C LEU A 52 10.77 -9.90 5.60
N ARG A 53 11.60 -8.87 5.69
CA ARG A 53 13.06 -9.04 5.86
C ARG A 53 13.41 -9.64 7.21
N GLU A 54 12.77 -9.18 8.28
CA GLU A 54 13.02 -9.69 9.64
C GLU A 54 12.65 -11.17 9.77
N ILE A 55 11.57 -11.61 9.13
CA ILE A 55 11.15 -13.02 9.15
C ILE A 55 11.84 -13.90 8.09
N GLY A 56 12.84 -13.37 7.38
CA GLY A 56 13.66 -14.13 6.41
C GLY A 56 13.08 -14.25 4.99
N HIS A 57 11.95 -13.58 4.71
CA HIS A 57 11.31 -13.52 3.38
C HIS A 57 11.91 -12.42 2.50
N THR A 58 13.24 -12.37 2.41
CA THR A 58 13.98 -11.28 1.74
C THR A 58 13.60 -11.11 0.26
N LYS A 59 13.33 -12.20 -0.46
CA LYS A 59 12.96 -12.12 -1.89
C LYS A 59 11.63 -11.41 -2.09
N GLU A 60 10.62 -11.77 -1.31
CA GLU A 60 9.29 -11.13 -1.34
C GLU A 60 9.39 -9.66 -0.95
N ALA A 61 10.22 -9.32 0.05
CA ALA A 61 10.45 -7.94 0.44
C ALA A 61 11.07 -7.10 -0.70
N GLU A 62 12.03 -7.66 -1.44
CA GLU A 62 12.65 -6.98 -2.58
C GLU A 62 11.69 -6.84 -3.78
N GLU A 63 10.81 -7.82 -3.97
CA GLU A 63 9.73 -7.74 -4.97
C GLU A 63 8.73 -6.64 -4.60
N LEU A 64 8.25 -6.64 -3.35
CA LEU A 64 7.30 -5.65 -2.83
C LEU A 64 7.86 -4.22 -2.88
N LYS A 65 9.14 -4.04 -2.55
CA LYS A 65 9.83 -2.75 -2.63
C LYS A 65 9.91 -2.18 -4.05
N ARG A 66 9.87 -3.04 -5.08
CA ARG A 66 9.92 -2.62 -6.49
C ARG A 66 8.54 -2.36 -7.07
N CYS A 67 7.47 -2.61 -6.32
CA CYS A 67 6.12 -2.40 -6.81
C CYS A 67 5.85 -0.93 -7.12
N ARG A 68 4.94 -0.71 -8.07
CA ARG A 68 4.36 0.60 -8.34
C ARG A 68 2.96 0.65 -7.75
N LEU A 69 2.60 1.80 -7.19
CA LEU A 69 1.26 2.06 -6.68
C LEU A 69 0.48 2.86 -7.71
N GLU A 70 -0.73 2.42 -8.01
CA GLU A 70 -1.71 3.15 -8.80
C GLU A 70 -2.94 3.39 -7.93
N PHE A 71 -3.32 4.65 -7.76
CA PHE A 71 -4.48 5.03 -6.94
C PHE A 71 -5.67 5.25 -7.84
N LEU A 72 -6.75 4.50 -7.60
CA LEU A 72 -7.99 4.51 -8.37
C LEU A 72 -9.14 4.86 -7.43
N GLU A 73 -9.96 5.83 -7.83
CA GLU A 73 -11.19 6.18 -7.10
C GLU A 73 -12.27 5.13 -7.40
N ASP A 74 -13.00 4.67 -6.36
CA ASP A 74 -14.12 3.72 -6.45
C ASP A 74 -15.44 4.40 -6.83
#